data_AF-A0AAW1GG15-F1
#
_entry.id   AF-A0AAW1GG15-F1
#
_cell.length_a   1.000
_cell.length_b   1.000
_cell.length_c   1.000
_cell.angle_alpha   90.00
_cell.angle_beta   90.00
_cell.angle_gamma   90.00
#
_symmetry.space_group_name_H-M   'P 1'
#
loop_
_entity.id
_entity.type
_entity.pdbx_description
1 polymer ?
#
loop_
_entity_poly.entity_id
_entity_poly.type
_entity_poly.pdbx_seq_one_letter_code
_entity_poly.pdbx_strand_id
1 'polypeptide(L)'
;MSNVFLPGELIGLFRAERTGRALEEAICYRIILLGITRASLNTQSFISEASFQETARVLAKASLRGRIDWLKGLKENVVLGGMIPVGTGFKGFVHRSNQHKSISIPLKIKNKNIFEGEMRDILFYHRELLDSFFLRI
;
A
#
# COMPACT_ATOMS: atom_id res chain seq x y z
N MET A 1 -4.92 12.05 -25.12
CA MET A 1 -4.68 11.13 -24.00
C MET A 1 -4.59 11.96 -22.72
N SER A 2 -5.57 11.85 -21.83
CA SER A 2 -5.58 12.56 -20.55
C SER A 2 -4.88 11.69 -19.50
N ASN A 3 -3.70 12.11 -19.04
CA ASN A 3 -3.02 11.42 -17.94
C ASN A 3 -3.90 11.48 -16.68
N VAL A 4 -4.09 10.35 -16.01
CA VAL A 4 -4.89 10.24 -14.77
C VAL A 4 -4.25 10.99 -13.59
N PHE A 5 -2.95 11.30 -13.69
CA PHE A 5 -2.17 11.95 -12.64
C PHE A 5 -1.65 13.32 -13.08
N LEU A 6 -1.52 14.22 -12.11
CA LEU A 6 -0.92 15.54 -12.33
C LEU A 6 0.62 15.42 -12.40
N PRO A 7 1.30 16.24 -13.22
CA PRO A 7 2.76 16.26 -13.24
C PRO A 7 3.32 16.64 -11.86
N GLY A 8 4.15 15.77 -11.29
CA GLY A 8 4.73 15.95 -9.96
C GLY A 8 3.84 15.50 -8.79
N GLU A 9 2.69 14.86 -9.06
CA GLU A 9 1.87 14.26 -8.01
C GLU A 9 2.62 13.12 -7.30
N LEU A 10 2.64 13.16 -5.97
CA LEU A 10 3.22 12.09 -5.17
C LEU A 10 2.24 10.93 -5.04
N ILE A 11 2.59 9.79 -5.62
CA ILE A 11 1.76 8.59 -5.67
C ILE A 11 2.50 7.40 -5.07
N GLY A 12 1.77 6.56 -4.34
CA GLY A 12 2.30 5.27 -3.89
C GLY A 12 2.46 4.31 -5.06
N LEU A 13 3.58 3.58 -5.10
CA LEU A 13 3.95 2.65 -6.17
C LEU A 13 2.80 1.72 -6.58
N PHE A 14 2.16 1.05 -5.61
CA PHE A 14 1.04 0.15 -5.86
C PHE A 14 -0.18 0.81 -6.54
N ARG A 15 -0.38 2.12 -6.35
CA ARG A 15 -1.45 2.84 -7.04
C ARG A 15 -1.05 3.12 -8.48
N ALA A 16 0.18 3.57 -8.72
CA ALA A 16 0.70 3.78 -10.08
C ALA A 16 0.66 2.48 -10.90
N GLU A 17 1.12 1.36 -10.34
CA GLU A 17 1.13 0.07 -11.03
C GLU A 17 -0.28 -0.43 -11.35
N ARG A 18 -1.22 -0.33 -10.40
CA ARG A 18 -2.61 -0.74 -10.63
C ARG A 18 -3.27 0.10 -11.71
N THR A 19 -3.03 1.42 -11.70
CA THR A 19 -3.59 2.32 -12.72
C THR A 19 -2.96 2.06 -14.09
N GLY A 20 -1.64 1.83 -14.17
CA GLY A 20 -0.98 1.48 -15.43
C GLY A 20 -1.51 0.18 -16.03
N ARG A 21 -1.71 -0.86 -15.20
CA ARG A 21 -2.35 -2.11 -15.66
C ARG A 21 -3.80 -1.92 -16.11
N ALA A 22 -4.57 -1.08 -15.41
CA ALA A 22 -5.97 -0.84 -15.73
C ALA A 22 -6.18 -0.02 -17.00
N LEU A 23 -5.22 0.85 -17.34
CA LEU A 23 -5.26 1.68 -18.54
C LEU A 23 -4.52 1.05 -19.73
N GLU A 24 -3.84 -0.08 -19.51
CA GLU A 24 -2.93 -0.71 -20.50
C GLU A 24 -1.85 0.27 -21.02
N GLU A 25 -1.50 1.27 -20.20
CA GLU A 25 -0.55 2.33 -20.53
C GLU A 25 0.63 2.33 -19.56
N ALA A 26 1.84 2.53 -20.10
CA ALA A 26 3.05 2.70 -19.31
C ALA A 26 3.05 4.09 -18.66
N ILE A 27 2.91 4.12 -17.33
CA ILE A 27 2.98 5.37 -16.56
C ILE A 27 4.45 5.64 -16.20
N CYS A 28 5.00 6.74 -16.72
CA CYS A 28 6.33 7.19 -16.34
C CYS A 28 6.32 7.83 -14.95
N TYR A 29 7.16 7.34 -14.05
CA TYR A 29 7.33 7.89 -12.70
C TYR A 29 8.81 7.91 -12.29
N ARG A 30 9.11 8.66 -11.24
CA ARG A 30 10.43 8.72 -10.60
C ARG A 30 10.30 8.39 -9.12
N ILE A 31 11.20 7.56 -8.60
CA ILE A 31 11.25 7.25 -7.18
C ILE A 31 11.72 8.49 -6.41
N ILE A 32 10.98 8.86 -5.37
CA ILE A 32 11.33 9.96 -4.45
C ILE A 32 11.50 9.36 -3.06
N LEU A 33 12.66 9.61 -2.45
CA LEU A 33 12.92 9.20 -1.07
C LEU A 33 12.33 10.21 -0.09
N LEU A 34 11.49 9.73 0.82
CA LEU A 34 10.90 10.52 1.89
C LEU A 34 11.41 10.01 3.24
N GLY A 35 11.72 10.93 4.16
CA GLY A 35 12.02 10.57 5.55
C GLY A 35 10.78 9.98 6.25
N ILE A 36 11.01 9.20 7.32
CA ILE A 36 9.96 8.46 8.02
C ILE A 36 8.79 9.36 8.45
N THR A 37 9.07 10.56 8.96
CA THR A 37 8.04 11.53 9.39
C THR A 37 7.16 11.99 8.24
N ARG A 38 7.77 12.34 7.09
CA ARG A 38 7.00 12.80 5.92
C ARG A 38 6.23 11.67 5.25
N ALA A 39 6.80 10.47 5.22
CA ALA A 39 6.11 9.28 4.73
C ALA A 39 4.89 8.93 5.61
N SER A 40 5.06 8.97 6.93
CA SER A 40 3.98 8.69 7.90
C SER A 40 2.88 9.75 7.93
N LEU A 41 3.15 10.99 7.52
CA LEU A 41 2.13 12.03 7.35
C LEU A 41 1.44 11.98 5.98
N ASN A 42 1.93 11.20 5.02
CA ASN A 42 1.35 11.07 3.68
C ASN A 42 0.59 9.75 3.49
N THR A 43 -0.25 9.39 4.46
CA THR A 43 -1.06 8.17 4.39
C THR A 43 -2.46 8.44 3.85
N GLN A 44 -3.12 7.39 3.35
CA GLN A 44 -4.50 7.48 2.88
C GLN A 44 -5.51 7.64 4.02
N SER A 45 -5.16 7.14 5.21
CA SER A 45 -5.99 7.21 6.41
C SER A 45 -5.69 8.48 7.20
N PHE A 46 -6.69 9.34 7.34
CA PHE A 46 -6.51 10.57 8.10
C PHE A 46 -6.51 10.29 9.61
N ILE A 47 -7.16 9.21 10.07
CA ILE A 47 -7.15 8.79 11.48
C ILE A 47 -5.73 8.32 11.85
N SER A 48 -5.10 7.55 10.97
CA SER A 48 -3.72 7.10 11.16
C SER A 48 -2.71 8.27 11.09
N GLU A 49 -2.92 9.21 10.17
CA GLU A 49 -2.13 10.45 10.01
C GLU A 49 -2.24 11.33 11.28
N ALA A 50 -3.46 11.62 11.74
CA ALA A 50 -3.72 12.54 12.86
C ALA A 50 -3.22 12.04 14.21
N SER A 51 -3.13 10.71 14.37
CA SER A 51 -2.59 10.06 15.57
C SER A 51 -1.07 9.93 15.56
N PHE A 52 -0.38 10.33 14.49
CA PHE A 52 1.08 10.38 14.48
C PHE A 52 1.55 11.71 15.05
N GLN A 53 1.26 12.82 14.36
CA GLN A 53 1.60 14.19 14.77
C GLN A 53 0.62 15.19 14.11
N GLU A 54 0.73 16.48 14.47
CA GLU A 54 0.04 17.60 13.81
C GLU A 54 -1.49 17.47 13.72
N THR A 55 -2.11 16.85 14.73
CA THR A 55 -3.51 16.40 14.76
C THR A 55 -4.51 17.44 14.26
N ALA A 56 -4.42 18.69 14.74
CA ALA A 56 -5.33 19.77 14.35
C ALA A 56 -5.26 20.09 12.83
N ARG A 57 -4.04 20.13 12.27
CA ARG A 57 -3.82 20.39 10.84
C ARG A 57 -4.39 19.27 9.98
N VAL A 58 -4.18 18.02 10.40
CA VAL A 58 -4.63 16.84 9.67
C VAL A 58 -6.16 16.77 9.66
N LEU A 59 -6.81 16.95 10.81
CA LEU A 59 -8.27 16.92 10.92
C LEU A 59 -8.91 18.06 10.13
N ALA A 60 -8.40 19.29 10.23
CA ALA A 60 -8.91 20.42 9.44
C ALA A 60 -8.82 20.15 7.92
N LYS A 61 -7.67 19.66 7.44
CA LYS A 61 -7.49 19.28 6.04
C LYS A 61 -8.44 18.17 5.60
N ALA A 62 -8.71 17.18 6.46
CA ALA A 62 -9.62 16.08 6.18
C ALA A 62 -11.08 16.57 6.11
N SER A 63 -11.52 17.41 7.06
CA SER A 63 -12.85 18.00 7.08
C SER A 63 -13.11 18.89 5.88
N LEU A 64 -12.16 19.77 5.51
CA LEU A 64 -12.29 20.64 4.33
C LEU A 64 -12.40 19.86 3.02
N ARG A 65 -11.74 18.71 2.92
CA ARG A 65 -11.78 17.84 1.74
C ARG A 65 -12.91 16.80 1.79
N GLY A 66 -13.64 16.69 2.90
CA GLY A 66 -14.62 15.63 3.12
C GLY A 66 -14.01 14.21 3.02
N ARG A 67 -12.78 14.00 3.51
CA ARG A 67 -12.12 12.68 3.45
C ARG A 67 -12.89 11.65 4.28
N ILE A 68 -13.08 10.46 3.71
CA ILE A 68 -13.65 9.29 4.39
C ILE A 68 -12.54 8.27 4.63
N ASP A 69 -12.48 7.74 5.85
CA ASP A 69 -11.56 6.66 6.23
C ASP A 69 -12.25 5.30 6.09
N TRP A 70 -11.62 4.37 5.39
CA TRP A 70 -12.21 3.07 5.06
C TRP A 70 -11.78 1.95 6.02
N LEU A 71 -11.01 2.27 7.07
CA LEU A 71 -10.60 1.32 8.11
C LEU A 71 -9.87 0.07 7.57
N LYS A 72 -9.04 0.24 6.54
CA LYS A 72 -8.24 -0.82 5.90
C LYS A 72 -6.89 -1.06 6.59
N GLY A 73 -6.42 -0.10 7.37
CA GLY A 73 -5.13 -0.09 8.04
C GLY A 73 -5.19 -0.66 9.45
N LEU A 74 -4.00 -0.81 10.06
CA LEU A 74 -3.88 -1.33 11.41
C LEU A 74 -4.26 -0.27 12.46
N LYS A 75 -3.67 0.92 12.37
CA LYS A 75 -3.70 1.94 13.42
C LYS A 75 -5.11 2.50 13.65
N GLU A 76 -5.83 2.82 12.58
CA GLU A 76 -7.25 3.25 12.66
C GLU A 76 -8.16 2.23 13.35
N ASN A 77 -8.01 0.93 13.06
CA ASN A 77 -8.80 -0.12 13.70
C ASN A 77 -8.47 -0.22 15.20
N VAL A 78 -7.20 -0.10 15.58
CA VAL A 78 -6.80 -0.07 17.00
C VAL A 78 -7.39 1.14 17.72
N VAL A 79 -7.29 2.34 17.13
CA VAL A 79 -7.80 3.59 17.73
C VAL A 79 -9.31 3.53 17.97
N LEU A 80 -10.06 2.89 17.08
CA LEU A 80 -11.51 2.72 17.20
C LEU A 80 -11.92 1.50 18.05
N GLY A 81 -10.98 0.69 18.52
CA GLY A 81 -11.27 -0.55 19.27
C GLY A 81 -11.84 -1.69 18.41
N GLY A 82 -11.63 -1.65 17.09
CA GLY A 82 -12.02 -2.69 16.14
C GLY A 82 -11.00 -3.82 15.99
N MET A 83 -11.41 -4.93 15.36
CA MET A 83 -10.52 -6.04 15.06
C MET A 83 -9.54 -5.65 13.95
N ILE A 84 -8.23 -5.72 14.21
CA ILE A 84 -7.19 -5.36 13.25
C ILE A 84 -7.11 -6.34 12.06
N PRO A 85 -6.79 -5.88 10.84
CA PRO A 85 -6.77 -6.71 9.64
C PRO A 85 -5.48 -7.56 9.52
N VAL A 86 -5.03 -8.16 10.61
CA VAL A 86 -3.87 -9.07 10.68
C VAL A 86 -4.15 -10.19 11.68
N GLY A 87 -3.39 -11.28 11.59
CA GLY A 87 -3.53 -12.42 12.51
C GLY A 87 -4.94 -13.02 12.45
N THR A 88 -5.59 -13.17 13.60
CA THR A 88 -6.97 -13.69 13.71
C THR A 88 -8.01 -12.79 13.05
N GLY A 89 -7.72 -11.50 12.93
CA GLY A 89 -8.60 -10.55 12.24
C GLY A 89 -8.42 -10.53 10.73
N PHE A 90 -7.42 -11.25 10.20
CA PHE A 90 -7.25 -11.43 8.77
C PHE A 90 -8.28 -12.44 8.24
N LYS A 91 -9.43 -11.92 7.84
CA LYS A 91 -10.36 -12.64 6.98
C LYS A 91 -9.70 -12.72 5.59
N GLY A 92 -8.83 -13.69 5.37
CA GLY A 92 -8.20 -13.88 4.06
C GLY A 92 -9.24 -13.99 2.95
N PHE A 93 -8.79 -14.03 1.69
CA PHE A 93 -9.63 -14.44 0.55
C PHE A 93 -9.99 -15.92 0.70
N VAL A 94 -10.80 -16.26 1.70
CA VAL A 94 -11.63 -17.47 1.65
C VAL A 94 -12.53 -17.20 0.46
N HIS A 95 -12.18 -17.78 -0.68
CA HIS A 95 -13.12 -17.94 -1.77
C HIS A 95 -14.39 -18.49 -1.10
N ARG A 96 -15.43 -17.68 -1.00
CA ARG A 96 -16.78 -18.17 -0.77
C ARG A 96 -17.16 -18.92 -2.05
N SER A 97 -16.56 -20.08 -2.27
CA SER A 97 -17.21 -21.12 -3.04
C SER A 97 -18.48 -21.43 -2.26
N ASN A 98 -19.63 -21.03 -2.80
CA ASN A 98 -20.94 -21.40 -2.28
C ASN A 98 -21.03 -22.92 -2.17
N GLN A 99 -20.68 -23.51 -1.03
CA GLN A 99 -21.07 -24.89 -0.71
C GLN A 99 -21.47 -25.00 0.75
N HIS A 100 -22.73 -25.38 0.89
CA HIS A 100 -23.38 -25.90 2.08
C HIS A 100 -22.58 -27.01 2.77
N LYS A 101 -22.82 -27.09 4.09
CA LYS A 101 -22.71 -28.25 4.99
C LYS A 101 -21.33 -28.69 5.53
N SER A 102 -21.26 -28.55 6.85
CA SER A 102 -20.76 -29.52 7.85
C SER A 102 -19.27 -29.85 7.93
N ILE A 103 -18.73 -29.55 9.13
CA ILE A 103 -17.89 -30.44 9.97
C ILE A 103 -16.40 -30.60 9.57
N SER A 104 -15.56 -29.96 10.39
CA SER A 104 -14.24 -30.40 10.91
C SER A 104 -12.98 -30.51 10.00
N ILE A 105 -11.94 -29.73 10.40
CA ILE A 105 -10.47 -30.03 10.42
C ILE A 105 -9.74 -29.99 9.03
N PRO A 106 -8.40 -29.76 8.86
CA PRO A 106 -7.30 -29.23 9.70
C PRO A 106 -6.51 -28.03 9.10
N LEU A 107 -5.79 -27.29 9.95
CA LEU A 107 -4.71 -26.37 9.58
C LEU A 107 -3.52 -27.11 8.93
N LYS A 108 -3.34 -26.98 7.62
CA LYS A 108 -2.07 -27.29 6.94
C LYS A 108 -1.30 -26.00 6.69
N ILE A 109 -0.34 -25.71 7.56
CA ILE A 109 0.68 -24.69 7.35
C ILE A 109 1.58 -25.17 6.21
N LYS A 110 1.48 -24.55 5.03
CA LYS A 110 2.50 -24.65 3.98
C LYS A 110 3.49 -23.49 4.16
N ASN A 111 4.55 -23.73 4.93
CA ASN A 111 5.77 -22.94 4.85
C ASN A 111 6.48 -23.26 3.54
N LYS A 112 6.37 -22.37 2.54
CA LYS A 112 7.34 -22.30 1.43
C LYS A 112 7.53 -20.83 1.01
N ASN A 113 8.68 -20.28 1.37
CA ASN A 113 9.50 -19.37 0.57
C ASN A 113 8.86 -18.07 0.06
N ILE A 114 8.18 -17.31 0.92
CA ILE A 114 7.66 -15.97 0.58
C ILE A 114 8.79 -14.92 0.53
N PHE A 115 9.89 -15.13 1.25
CA PHE A 115 10.98 -14.15 1.39
C PHE A 115 12.01 -14.15 0.24
N GLU A 116 11.96 -15.09 -0.71
CA GLU A 116 12.98 -15.22 -1.74
C GLU A 116 12.70 -14.39 -3.01
N GLY A 117 11.44 -13.96 -3.20
CA GLY A 117 11.02 -13.15 -4.36
C GLY A 117 11.27 -11.65 -4.15
N GLU A 118 10.91 -11.12 -2.98
CA GLU A 118 10.96 -9.68 -2.71
C GLU A 118 12.40 -9.11 -2.70
N MET A 119 13.41 -9.91 -2.32
CA MET A 119 14.81 -9.47 -2.38
C MET A 119 15.36 -9.36 -3.80
N ARG A 120 14.84 -10.14 -4.76
CA ARG A 120 15.31 -10.12 -6.16
C ARG A 120 14.91 -8.82 -6.86
N ASP A 121 13.73 -8.31 -6.54
CA ASP A 121 13.19 -7.08 -7.14
C ASP A 121 13.99 -5.84 -6.71
N ILE A 122 14.45 -5.77 -5.46
CA ILE A 122 15.27 -4.65 -4.95
C ILE A 122 16.64 -4.61 -5.65
N LEU A 123 17.26 -5.77 -5.89
CA LEU A 123 18.55 -5.84 -6.58
C LEU A 123 18.45 -5.54 -8.08
N PHE A 124 17.29 -5.77 -8.70
CA PHE A 124 17.10 -5.52 -10.13
C PHE A 124 17.16 -4.01 -10.45
N TYR A 125 16.49 -3.17 -9.64
CA TYR A 125 16.53 -1.71 -9.82
C TYR A 125 17.92 -1.10 -9.59
N HIS A 126 18.76 -1.74 -8.76
CA HIS A 126 20.14 -1.28 -8.57
C HIS A 126 21.05 -1.63 -9.75
N ARG A 127 20.77 -2.70 -10.50
CA ARG A 127 21.59 -3.12 -11.65
C ARG A 127 21.42 -2.18 -12.85
N GLU A 128 20.19 -1.77 -13.14
CA GLU A 128 19.90 -0.81 -14.21
C GLU A 128 20.52 0.57 -13.95
N LEU A 129 20.65 0.98 -12.68
CA LEU A 129 21.34 2.22 -12.31
C LEU A 129 22.84 2.17 -12.64
N LEU A 130 23.51 1.03 -12.43
CA LEU A 130 24.93 0.87 -12.74
C LEU A 130 25.19 0.79 -14.25
N ASP A 131 24.33 0.12 -15.01
CA ASP A 131 24.47 0.04 -16.47
C ASP A 131 24.25 1.41 -17.15
N SER A 132 23.37 2.26 -16.58
CA SER A 132 23.15 3.63 -17.08
C SER A 132 24.35 4.58 -16.88
N PHE A 133 25.21 4.29 -15.90
CA PHE A 133 26.40 5.10 -15.60
C PHE A 133 27.62 4.70 -16.42
N PHE A 134 27.74 3.42 -16.82
CA PHE A 134 28.86 2.94 -17.64
C PHE A 134 28.69 3.18 -19.14
N LEU A 135 27.46 3.35 -19.63
CA LEU A 135 27.16 3.61 -21.06
C LEU A 135 27.31 5.09 -21.48
N ARG A 136 27.87 5.94 -20.62
CA ARG A 136 27.96 7.39 -20.85
C ARG A 136 29.38 7.99 -20.72
N ILE A 137 30.41 7.16 -20.91
CA ILE A 137 31.80 7.57 -21.19
C ILE A 137 32.15 7.03 -22.57
#